data_AF-A0A7V4ZS55-F1
#
_entry.id   AF-A0A7V4ZS55-F1
#
_cell.length_a   1.000
_cell.length_b   1.000
_cell.length_c   1.000
_cell.angle_alpha   90.00
_cell.angle_beta   90.00
_cell.angle_gamma   90.00
#
_symmetry.space_group_name_H-M   'P 1'
#
loop_
_entity.id
_entity.type
_entity.pdbx_description
1 polymer ?
#
loop_
_entity_poly.entity_id
_entity_poly.type
_entity_poly.pdbx_seq_one_letter_code
_entity_poly.pdbx_strand_id
1 'polypeptide(L)' 'MPYKDLREFLRRLEKEGQLLRIEREVNLEPDLGAAAYAAGKLPNGPAIYFEKIKGY' A
#
# COMPACT_ATOMS: atom_id res chain seq x y z
N MET A 1 -8.52 18.09 -9.55
CA MET A 1 -7.55 17.20 -8.88
C MET A 1 -6.62 16.63 -9.94
N PRO A 2 -5.33 16.38 -9.65
CA PRO A 2 -4.36 15.88 -10.65
C PRO A 2 -4.67 14.47 -11.18
N TYR A 3 -5.55 13.73 -10.51
CA TYR A 3 -6.02 12.40 -10.91
C TYR A 3 -7.56 12.36 -10.86
N LYS A 4 -8.18 11.53 -11.71
CA LYS A 4 -9.62 11.32 -11.83
C LYS A 4 -10.21 10.55 -10.64
N ASP A 5 -9.48 9.55 -10.14
CA ASP A 5 -9.90 8.72 -9.02
C ASP A 5 -8.69 8.08 -8.29
N LEU A 6 -8.96 7.39 -7.18
CA LEU A 6 -7.93 6.67 -6.41
C LEU A 6 -7.23 5.59 -7.23
N ARG A 7 -7.95 4.92 -8.15
CA ARG A 7 -7.36 3.85 -8.96
C ARG A 7 -6.34 4.43 -9.94
N GLU A 8 -6.60 5.61 -10.51
CA GLU A 8 -5.63 6.33 -11.34
C GLU A 8 -4.40 6.76 -10.54
N PHE A 9 -4.60 7.27 -9.34
CA PHE A 9 -3.49 7.62 -8.45
C PHE A 9 -2.61 6.40 -8.14
N LEU A 10 -3.20 5.25 -7.77
CA LEU A 10 -2.45 4.02 -7.49
C LEU A 10 -1.69 3.52 -8.72
N ARG A 11 -2.29 3.55 -9.92
CA ARG A 11 -1.60 3.22 -11.18
C ARG A 11 -0.39 4.14 -11.44
N ARG A 12 -0.49 5.42 -11.08
CA ARG A 12 0.63 6.35 -11.22
C ARG A 12 1.77 5.99 -10.26
N LEU A 13 1.46 5.72 -8.99
CA LEU A 13 2.45 5.31 -7.99
C LEU A 13 3.16 4.01 -8.39
N GLU A 14 2.42 3.03 -8.91
CA GLU A 14 2.98 1.78 -9.44
C GLU A 14 3.94 2.04 -10.60
N LYS A 15 3.56 2.90 -11.56
CA LYS A 15 4.43 3.30 -12.68
C LYS A 15 5.69 4.04 -12.25
N GLU A 16 5.62 4.81 -11.16
CA GLU A 16 6.77 5.53 -10.58
C GLU A 16 7.63 4.66 -9.64
N GLY A 17 7.23 3.41 -9.36
CA GLY A 17 7.92 2.53 -8.41
C GLY A 17 7.75 2.94 -6.94
N GLN A 18 6.72 3.73 -6.64
CA GLN A 18 6.41 4.24 -5.30
C GLN A 18 5.35 3.41 -4.57
N LEU A 19 4.82 2.35 -5.21
CA LEU A 19 3.81 1.47 -4.64
C LEU A 19 4.41 0.07 -4.39
N LEU A 20 4.34 -0.39 -3.15
CA LEU A 20 4.65 -1.76 -2.76
C LEU A 20 3.36 -2.57 -2.68
N ARG A 21 3.23 -3.59 -3.53
CA ARG A 21 2.11 -4.54 -3.51
C ARG A 21 2.44 -5.74 -2.63
N ILE A 22 1.49 -6.09 -1.77
CA ILE A 22 1.58 -7.25 -0.88
C ILE A 22 0.53 -8.26 -1.35
N GLU A 23 0.99 -9.24 -2.11
CA GLU A 23 0.15 -10.28 -2.74
C GLU A 23 -0.17 -11.47 -1.80
N ARG A 24 0.62 -11.61 -0.72
CA ARG A 24 0.38 -12.61 0.32
C ARG A 24 -0.84 -12.23 1.16
N GLU A 25 -1.55 -13.24 1.65
CA GLU A 25 -2.61 -13.02 2.64
C GLU A 25 -2.01 -12.48 3.95
N VAL A 26 -2.60 -11.41 4.46
CA VAL A 26 -2.23 -10.77 5.74
C VAL A 26 -3.41 -10.73 6.70
N ASN A 27 -3.16 -10.72 8.00
CA ASN A 27 -4.21 -10.48 8.99
C ASN A 27 -4.50 -8.97 9.09
N LEU A 28 -5.73 -8.61 9.42
CA LEU A 28 -6.09 -7.20 9.67
C LEU A 28 -5.20 -6.61 10.77
N GLU A 29 -5.10 -7.31 11.89
CA GLU A 29 -4.18 -7.01 12.98
C GLU A 29 -3.34 -8.25 13.29
N PRO A 30 -2.03 -8.11 13.56
CA PRO A 30 -1.27 -6.86 13.67
C PRO A 30 -0.63 -6.37 12.35
N ASP A 31 -0.81 -7.09 11.23
CA ASP A 31 0.04 -6.95 10.05
C ASP A 31 -0.10 -5.58 9.35
N LEU A 32 -1.32 -5.03 9.23
CA LEU A 32 -1.53 -3.71 8.62
C LEU A 32 -0.84 -2.61 9.42
N GLY A 33 -1.03 -2.61 10.75
CA GLY A 33 -0.44 -1.62 11.64
C GLY A 33 1.09 -1.66 11.60
N ALA A 34 1.67 -2.86 11.65
CA ALA A 34 3.12 -3.04 11.59
C ALA A 34 3.70 -2.56 10.24
N ALA A 35 3.05 -2.90 9.13
CA ALA A 35 3.49 -2.49 7.79
C ALA A 35 3.38 -0.96 7.60
N ALA A 36 2.26 -0.35 8.01
CA ALA A 36 2.07 1.09 7.94
C ALA A 36 3.10 1.84 8.80
N TYR A 37 3.38 1.35 10.01
CA TYR A 37 4.42 1.93 10.86
C TYR A 37 5.81 1.83 10.23
N ALA A 38 6.17 0.66 9.67
CA ALA A 38 7.46 0.47 9.00
C ALA A 38 7.62 1.40 7.80
N ALA A 39 6.61 1.51 6.93
CA ALA A 39 6.64 2.41 5.78
C ALA A 39 6.77 3.88 6.22
N GLY A 40 6.05 4.31 7.25
CA GLY A 40 6.13 5.67 7.77
C GLY A 40 7.47 6.02 8.44
N LYS A 41 8.24 5.02 8.89
CA LYS A 41 9.58 5.22 9.44
C LYS A 41 10.67 5.35 8.39
N LEU A 42 10.43 4.87 7.17
CA LEU A 42 11.39 4.97 6.08
C LEU A 42 11.33 6.38 5.47
N PRO A 43 12.48 7.06 5.29
CA PRO A 43 12.53 8.27 4.48
C PRO A 43 12.05 7.96 3.07
N ASN A 44 11.01 8.67 2.60
CA ASN A 44 10.33 8.39 1.33
C ASN A 44 9.82 6.94 1.22
N GLY A 45 9.27 6.40 2.30
CA GLY A 45 8.68 5.05 2.32
C GLY A 45 7.59 4.86 1.26
N PRO A 46 7.46 3.63 0.71
CA PRO A 46 6.50 3.37 -0.35
C PRO A 46 5.07 3.43 0.18
N ALA A 47 4.12 3.75 -0.69
CA ALA A 47 2.72 3.44 -0.45
C ALA A 47 2.54 1.91 -0.41
N ILE A 48 1.67 1.42 0.47
CA ILE A 48 1.40 -0.02 0.61
C ILE A 48 0.02 -0.34 0.05
N TYR A 49 -0.06 -1.40 -0.76
CA TYR A 49 -1.31 -1.96 -1.26
C TYR A 49 -1.41 -3.44 -0.90
N PHE A 50 -2.39 -3.79 -0.06
CA PHE A 50 -2.67 -5.17 0.32
C PHE A 50 -3.70 -5.78 -0.63
N GLU A 51 -3.39 -6.91 -1.25
CA GLU A 51 -4.32 -7.59 -2.15
C GLU A 51 -5.27 -8.55 -1.44
N LYS A 52 -4.82 -9.13 -0.32
CA LYS A 52 -5.55 -10.19 0.39
C LYS A 52 -5.47 -9.94 1.89
N ILE A 53 -6.58 -9.55 2.49
CA ILE A 53 -6.71 -9.39 3.94
C ILE A 53 -7.60 -10.52 4.42
N LYS A 54 -7.12 -11.31 5.37
CA LYS A 54 -7.85 -12.43 5.94
C LYS A 54 -9.21 -11.96 6.46
N GLY A 55 -10.29 -12.46 5.84
CA GLY A 55 -11.67 -12.14 6.19
C GLY A 55 -12.34 -11.04 5.36
N TYR A 56 -11.68 -10.50 4.32
CA TYR A 56 -12.22 -9.53 3.35
C TYR A 56 -11.91 -9.95 1.91
#